data_AF-A0A8T8SJT7-F1
#
_entry.id   AF-A0A8T8SJT7-F1
#
_cell.length_a   1.000
_cell.length_b   1.000
_cell.length_c   1.000
_cell.angle_alpha   90.00
_cell.angle_beta   90.00
_cell.angle_gamma   90.00
#
_symmetry.space_group_name_H-M   'P 1'
#
loop_
_entity.id
_entity.type
_entity.pdbx_description
1 polymer ?
#
loop_
_entity_poly.entity_id
_entity_poly.type
_entity_poly.pdbx_seq_one_letter_code
_entity_poly.pdbx_strand_id
1 'polypeptide(L)'
;GGSLSDGQFDLQVPGGGVGDFNGCVSEYNSPPDGWGQRNGGIKAASECTQLPASLHPGCLWRFRTFDSRKGLQTTQSAERVKCPAALTKISGCVRHDDHMLADAPEALQV
;
A
#
# COMPACT_ATOMS: atom_id res chain seq x y z
N GLY A 1 -8.88 -0.75 -8.83
CA GLY A 1 -8.07 -0.50 -10.02
C GLY A 1 -8.80 -1.03 -11.24
N GLY A 2 -8.70 -0.36 -12.39
CA GLY A 2 -9.39 -0.76 -13.62
C GLY A 2 -8.83 -2.02 -14.29
N SER A 3 -7.61 -2.43 -13.92
CA SER A 3 -6.89 -3.59 -14.47
C SER A 3 -6.78 -4.76 -13.48
N LEU A 4 -7.66 -4.82 -12.49
CA LEU A 4 -7.64 -5.85 -11.44
C LEU A 4 -8.67 -6.95 -11.73
N SER A 5 -8.29 -8.21 -11.53
CA SER A 5 -9.24 -9.33 -11.54
C SER A 5 -10.08 -9.36 -10.26
N ASP A 6 -11.18 -10.13 -10.27
CA ASP A 6 -12.01 -10.31 -9.07
C ASP A 6 -11.17 -10.80 -7.88
N GLY A 7 -11.38 -10.15 -6.72
CA GLY A 7 -10.67 -10.47 -5.48
C GLY A 7 -9.24 -9.92 -5.36
N GLN A 8 -8.75 -9.14 -6.34
CA GLN A 8 -7.42 -8.56 -6.28
C GLN A 8 -7.38 -7.25 -5.49
N PHE A 9 -6.37 -7.12 -4.63
CA PHE A 9 -6.05 -5.91 -3.88
C PHE A 9 -4.72 -5.34 -4.36
N ASP A 10 -4.73 -4.08 -4.78
CA ASP A 10 -3.50 -3.32 -5.04
C ASP A 10 -3.18 -2.48 -3.81
N LEU A 11 -2.06 -2.79 -3.15
CA LEU A 11 -1.68 -2.14 -1.89
C LEU A 11 -0.81 -0.92 -2.18
N GLN A 12 -1.23 0.23 -1.65
CA GLN A 12 -0.48 1.47 -1.76
C GLN A 12 0.80 1.42 -0.93
N VAL A 13 1.91 1.08 -1.60
CA VAL A 13 3.23 0.95 -0.99
C VAL A 13 4.22 1.84 -1.74
N PRO A 14 4.79 2.90 -1.11
CA PRO A 14 5.77 3.75 -1.78
C PRO A 14 6.96 2.94 -2.31
N GLY A 15 7.36 3.21 -3.56
CA GLY A 15 8.39 2.44 -4.25
C GLY A 15 7.91 1.09 -4.78
N GLY A 16 6.60 0.81 -4.75
CA GLY A 16 5.96 -0.39 -5.32
C GLY A 16 5.84 -0.40 -6.86
N GLY A 17 6.14 0.72 -7.50
CA GLY A 17 5.92 0.94 -8.94
C GLY A 17 4.69 1.83 -9.17
N VAL A 18 4.75 2.65 -10.22
CA VAL A 18 3.70 3.63 -10.56
C VAL A 18 2.60 3.04 -11.45
N GLY A 19 2.88 1.91 -12.11
CA GLY A 19 1.93 1.25 -13.01
C GLY A 19 1.56 2.12 -14.21
N ASP A 20 0.28 2.06 -14.59
CA ASP A 20 -0.25 2.74 -15.77
C ASP A 20 -0.14 4.27 -15.66
N PHE A 21 -0.32 4.83 -14.46
CA PHE A 21 -0.38 6.28 -14.22
C PHE A 21 0.74 6.74 -13.30
N ASN A 22 1.54 7.72 -13.75
CA ASN A 22 2.64 8.26 -12.95
C ASN A 22 2.39 9.72 -12.54
N GLY A 23 1.77 9.91 -11.37
CA GLY A 23 1.64 11.22 -10.72
C GLY A 23 2.91 11.68 -10.00
N CYS A 24 3.80 10.74 -9.65
CA CYS A 24 5.00 11.01 -8.85
C CYS A 24 6.00 11.94 -9.55
N VAL A 25 5.97 11.99 -10.90
CA VAL A 25 6.78 12.95 -11.67
C VAL A 25 6.36 14.37 -11.33
N SER A 26 5.06 14.65 -11.31
CA SER A 26 4.57 16.02 -11.06
C SER A 26 4.70 16.42 -9.59
N GLU A 27 4.52 15.48 -8.68
CA GLU A 27 4.52 15.74 -7.24
C GLU A 27 5.94 15.79 -6.64
N TYR A 28 6.81 14.88 -7.08
CA TYR A 28 8.12 14.64 -6.46
C TYR A 28 9.29 14.68 -7.44
N ASN A 29 9.05 15.04 -8.70
CA ASN A 29 10.06 15.02 -9.76
C ASN A 29 10.75 13.65 -9.88
N SER A 30 9.97 12.56 -9.72
CA SER A 30 10.47 11.19 -9.91
C SER A 30 10.89 10.94 -11.36
N PRO A 31 11.65 9.86 -11.65
CA PRO A 31 11.87 9.42 -13.03
C PRO A 31 10.55 9.08 -13.78
N PRO A 32 10.57 9.00 -15.12
CA PRO A 32 9.38 8.74 -15.94
C PRO A 32 8.66 7.43 -15.62
N ASP A 33 9.38 6.42 -15.15
CA ASP A 33 8.83 5.12 -14.71
C ASP A 33 8.66 5.00 -13.19
N GLY A 34 8.78 6.12 -12.47
CA GLY A 34 8.83 6.15 -11.01
C GLY A 34 10.20 5.72 -10.46
N TRP A 35 10.24 5.35 -9.18
CA TRP A 35 11.46 4.79 -8.58
C TRP A 35 11.53 3.29 -8.83
N GLY A 36 12.57 2.86 -9.55
CA GLY A 36 12.75 1.46 -9.95
C GLY A 36 11.95 1.09 -11.20
N GLN A 37 11.40 -0.11 -11.24
CA GLN A 37 10.61 -0.59 -12.37
C GLN A 37 9.21 0.01 -12.37
N ARG A 38 8.67 0.36 -13.54
CA ARG A 38 7.31 0.88 -13.69
C ARG A 38 6.27 0.02 -12.97
N ASN A 39 6.38 -1.30 -13.12
CA ASN A 39 5.60 -2.30 -12.39
C ASN A 39 6.52 -3.04 -11.40
N GLY A 40 6.24 -2.94 -10.10
CA GLY A 40 7.01 -3.60 -9.05
C GLY A 40 8.12 -2.76 -8.41
N GLY A 41 8.44 -1.59 -8.97
CA GLY A 41 9.26 -0.55 -8.34
C GLY A 41 10.68 -0.99 -7.97
N ILE A 42 11.18 -0.43 -6.87
CA ILE A 42 12.52 -0.71 -6.32
C ILE A 42 12.63 -2.16 -5.81
N LYS A 43 13.86 -2.69 -5.72
CA LYS A 43 14.14 -4.10 -5.40
C LYS A 43 14.86 -4.31 -4.07
N ALA A 44 15.42 -3.27 -3.46
CA ALA A 44 16.12 -3.34 -2.19
C ALA A 44 15.72 -2.19 -1.24
N ALA A 45 15.73 -2.48 0.07
CA ALA A 45 15.40 -1.49 1.10
C ALA A 45 16.32 -0.26 1.09
N SER A 46 17.58 -0.42 0.67
CA SER A 46 18.54 0.69 0.52
C SER A 46 18.08 1.72 -0.53
N GLU A 47 17.30 1.30 -1.53
CA GLU A 47 16.77 2.17 -2.58
C GLU A 47 15.62 3.06 -2.07
N CYS A 48 15.07 2.81 -0.87
CA CYS A 48 14.09 3.72 -0.25
C CYS A 48 14.64 5.14 -0.07
N THR A 49 15.97 5.28 0.03
CA THR A 49 16.64 6.59 0.12
C THR A 49 16.48 7.46 -1.13
N GLN A 50 16.10 6.87 -2.28
CA GLN A 50 15.83 7.60 -3.52
C GLN A 50 14.47 8.31 -3.50
N LEU A 51 13.56 7.91 -2.61
CA LEU A 51 12.24 8.50 -2.46
C LEU A 51 12.30 9.73 -1.53
N PRO A 52 11.28 10.61 -1.56
CA PRO A 52 11.08 11.64 -0.53
C PRO A 52 11.06 11.05 0.89
N ALA A 53 11.61 11.78 1.85
CA ALA A 53 11.72 11.34 3.25
C ALA A 53 10.37 10.97 3.89
N SER A 54 9.29 11.67 3.51
CA SER A 54 7.92 11.38 3.95
C SER A 54 7.43 9.98 3.55
N LEU A 55 7.99 9.41 2.48
CA LEU A 55 7.60 8.11 1.94
C LEU A 55 8.48 6.95 2.46
N HIS A 56 9.60 7.25 3.13
CA HIS A 56 10.54 6.23 3.62
C HIS A 56 9.90 5.22 4.57
N PRO A 57 9.04 5.59 5.56
CA PRO A 57 8.48 4.61 6.48
C PRO A 57 7.65 3.53 5.78
N GLY A 58 6.81 3.92 4.81
CA GLY A 58 6.00 3.01 4.00
C GLY A 58 6.84 2.18 3.02
N CYS A 59 7.87 2.79 2.42
CA CYS A 59 8.81 2.08 1.57
C CYS A 59 9.55 0.96 2.34
N LEU A 60 10.07 1.28 3.52
CA LEU A 60 10.78 0.30 4.35
C LEU A 60 9.84 -0.76 4.94
N TRP A 61 8.57 -0.41 5.18
CA TRP A 61 7.54 -1.39 5.58
C TRP A 61 7.41 -2.52 4.56
N ARG A 62 7.53 -2.23 3.26
CA ARG A 62 7.49 -3.24 2.18
C ARG A 62 8.45 -4.38 2.46
N PHE A 63 9.72 -4.05 2.71
CA PHE A 63 10.78 -5.03 2.90
C PHE A 63 10.76 -5.71 4.27
N ARG A 64 10.09 -5.11 5.26
CA ARG A 64 9.92 -5.71 6.59
C ARG A 64 8.69 -6.59 6.71
N THR A 65 7.64 -6.32 5.95
CA THR A 65 6.30 -6.89 6.21
C THR A 65 5.68 -7.50 4.95
N PHE A 66 5.90 -6.90 3.79
CA PHE A 66 5.36 -7.32 2.49
C PHE A 66 6.41 -8.05 1.63
N ASP A 67 7.28 -8.82 2.29
CA ASP A 67 8.16 -9.75 1.59
C ASP A 67 7.42 -11.07 1.36
N SER A 68 7.74 -11.74 0.25
CA SER A 68 7.30 -13.07 -0.18
C SER A 68 7.32 -14.14 0.92
N ARG A 69 8.16 -13.97 1.95
CA ARG A 69 8.28 -14.89 3.10
C ARG A 69 7.34 -14.57 4.27
N LYS A 70 6.62 -13.44 4.23
CA LYS A 70 5.87 -12.88 5.37
C LYS A 70 4.35 -12.83 5.18
N GLY A 71 3.83 -13.51 4.16
CA GLY A 71 2.45 -14.00 4.15
C GLY A 71 1.40 -13.10 3.48
N LEU A 72 1.61 -11.79 3.39
CA LEU A 72 0.63 -10.89 2.74
C LEU A 72 0.47 -11.14 1.23
N GLN A 73 1.54 -11.55 0.54
CA GLN A 73 1.46 -11.97 -0.86
C GLN A 73 0.78 -13.35 -1.05
N THR A 74 0.60 -14.12 0.03
CA THR A 74 0.00 -15.45 0.01
C THR A 74 -1.44 -15.46 0.55
N THR A 75 -2.04 -14.29 0.78
CA THR A 75 -3.43 -14.17 1.23
C THR A 75 -4.38 -14.74 0.19
N GLN A 76 -5.20 -15.72 0.60
CA GLN A 76 -6.12 -16.42 -0.30
C GLN A 76 -7.57 -15.90 -0.19
N SER A 77 -7.90 -15.20 0.89
CA SER A 77 -9.23 -14.65 1.13
C SER A 77 -9.15 -13.36 1.94
N ALA A 78 -10.16 -12.52 1.79
CA ALA A 78 -10.36 -11.30 2.57
C ALA A 78 -11.81 -11.20 2.98
N GLU A 79 -12.06 -10.69 4.18
CA GLU A 79 -13.39 -10.40 4.70
C GLU A 79 -13.54 -8.90 4.92
N ARG A 80 -14.73 -8.36 4.62
CA ARG A 80 -15.05 -6.96 4.88
C ARG A 80 -15.36 -6.78 6.36
N VAL A 81 -14.54 -5.99 7.04
CA VAL A 81 -14.69 -5.63 8.45
C VAL A 81 -14.97 -4.14 8.61
N LYS A 82 -15.44 -3.75 9.80
CA LYS A 82 -15.54 -2.36 10.21
C LYS A 82 -14.16 -1.71 10.17
N CYS A 83 -14.08 -0.52 9.59
CA CYS A 83 -12.80 0.15 9.39
C CYS A 83 -12.18 0.57 10.73
N PRO A 84 -10.96 0.11 11.07
CA PRO A 84 -10.29 0.54 12.30
C PRO A 84 -10.11 2.06 12.33
N ALA A 85 -10.24 2.67 13.52
CA ALA A 85 -10.08 4.11 13.70
C ALA A 85 -8.71 4.64 13.22
N ALA A 86 -7.68 3.79 13.29
CA ALA A 86 -6.35 4.11 12.76
C ALA A 86 -6.36 4.40 11.26
N LEU A 87 -7.23 3.75 10.47
CA LEU A 87 -7.34 3.99 9.03
C LEU A 87 -8.26 5.18 8.73
N THR A 88 -9.41 5.25 9.38
CA THR A 88 -10.41 6.30 9.10
C THR A 88 -9.95 7.68 9.56
N LYS A 89 -9.12 7.78 10.60
CA LYS A 89 -8.48 9.03 11.00
C LYS A 89 -7.46 9.55 9.98
N ILE A 90 -6.79 8.65 9.26
CA ILE A 90 -5.83 9.01 8.20
C ILE A 90 -6.57 9.43 6.93
N SER A 91 -7.58 8.66 6.52
CA SER A 91 -8.31 8.91 5.27
C SER A 91 -9.38 9.99 5.37
N GLY A 92 -9.89 10.26 6.59
CA GLY A 92 -11.04 11.12 6.82
C GLY A 92 -12.36 10.52 6.28
N CYS A 93 -12.38 9.24 5.91
CA CYS A 93 -13.51 8.61 5.23
C CYS A 93 -14.05 7.43 6.06
N VAL A 94 -15.35 7.49 6.35
CA VAL A 94 -16.12 6.41 7.01
C VAL A 94 -17.36 6.16 6.19
N ARG A 95 -17.61 4.90 5.85
CA ARG A 95 -18.84 4.54 5.12
C ARG A 95 -20.06 4.59 6.03
N HIS A 96 -21.21 4.96 5.46
CA HIS A 96 -22.46 4.97 6.21
C HIS A 96 -22.83 3.59 6.77
N ASP A 97 -22.49 2.51 6.08
CA ASP A 97 -22.78 1.12 6.49
C ASP A 97 -21.69 0.49 7.37
N ASP A 98 -20.61 1.21 7.69
CA ASP A 98 -19.46 0.66 8.42
C ASP A 98 -19.85 0.17 9.84
N HIS A 99 -20.83 0.82 10.45
CA HIS A 99 -21.36 0.47 11.78
C HIS A 99 -22.12 -0.86 11.81
N MET A 100 -22.45 -1.44 10.66
CA MET A 100 -23.14 -2.74 10.57
C MET A 100 -22.16 -3.92 10.46
N LEU A 101 -20.86 -3.66 10.33
CA LEU A 101 -19.83 -4.69 10.16
C LEU A 101 -19.21 -5.10 11.51
N ALA A 102 -18.69 -6.33 11.56
CA ALA A 102 -17.91 -6.80 12.70
C ALA A 102 -16.59 -6.03 12.81
N ASP A 103 -16.11 -5.81 14.04
CA ASP A 103 -14.79 -5.22 14.26
C ASP A 103 -13.69 -6.09 13.62
N ALA A 104 -12.64 -5.47 13.10
CA ALA A 104 -11.48 -6.19 12.62
C ALA A 104 -10.88 -7.02 13.78
N PRO A 105 -10.48 -8.29 13.55
CA PRO A 105 -9.78 -9.07 14.56
C PRO A 105 -8.54 -8.28 15.02
N GLU A 106 -8.38 -8.23 16.34
CA GLU A 106 -7.53 -7.33 17.13
C GLU A 106 -6.57 -6.43 16.33
N ALA A 107 -6.86 -5.13 16.36
CA ALA A 107 -6.08 -4.08 15.71
C ALA A 107 -4.58 -4.34 15.88
N LEU A 108 -3.86 -4.41 14.75
CA LEU A 108 -2.39 -4.44 14.69
C LEU A 108 -1.80 -3.71 15.89
N GLN A 109 -1.34 -4.46 16.89
CA GLN A 109 -0.54 -3.89 17.98
C GLN A 109 0.76 -3.44 17.30
N VAL A 110 0.85 -2.13 17.03
CA VAL A 110 2.02 -1.48 16.43
C VAL A 110 3.15 -1.44 17.44
#